data_AF-A0A955YG96-F1
#
_entry.id   AF-A0A955YG96-F1
#
_cell.length_a   1.000
_cell.length_b   1.000
_cell.length_c   1.000
_cell.angle_alpha   90.00
_cell.angle_beta   90.00
_cell.angle_gamma   90.00
#
_symmetry.space_group_name_H-M   'P 1'
#
loop_
_entity.id
_entity.type
_entity.pdbx_description
1 polymer ?
#
loop_
_entity_poly.entity_id
_entity_poly.type
_entity_poly.pdbx_seq_one_letter_code
_entity_poly.pdbx_strand_id
1 'polypeptide(L)'
;SVHVQAGETVRVDYVRLGGDGVVYLLDTCTDTTTAVACDDNDFAIPGVDAPERLSWTNATPGPVELVLVLDTWTSGSITAPFFLDVVIE
;
A
#
# COMPACT_ATOMS: atom_id res chain seq x y z
N SER A 1 -2.14 -4.06 10.84
CA SER A 1 -1.27 -2.89 11.06
C SER A 1 0.18 -3.30 10.87
N VAL A 2 1.06 -2.33 10.67
CA VAL A 2 2.50 -2.50 10.52
C VAL A 2 3.17 -1.74 11.66
N HIS A 3 4.04 -2.39 12.42
CA HIS A 3 4.77 -1.78 13.52
C HIS A 3 6.20 -1.50 13.06
N VAL A 4 6.63 -0.24 13.10
CA VAL A 4 7.89 0.21 12.50
C VAL A 4 8.71 0.97 13.55
N GLN A 5 9.92 0.48 13.86
CA GLN A 5 10.84 1.13 14.78
C GLN A 5 11.41 2.43 14.19
N ALA A 6 12.02 3.25 15.04
CA ALA A 6 12.71 4.46 14.59
C ALA A 6 13.82 4.11 13.57
N GLY A 7 13.77 4.73 12.39
CA GLY A 7 14.72 4.52 11.31
C GLY A 7 14.44 3.31 10.41
N GLU A 8 13.52 2.42 10.78
CA GLU A 8 13.11 1.30 9.91
C GLU A 8 12.31 1.82 8.71
N THR A 9 12.45 1.12 7.59
CA THR A 9 11.71 1.36 6.36
C THR A 9 10.74 0.22 6.13
N VAL A 10 9.46 0.56 5.93
CA VAL A 10 8.49 -0.36 5.35
C VAL A 10 8.50 -0.20 3.84
N ARG A 11 8.66 -1.31 3.14
CA ARG A 11 8.43 -1.43 1.70
C ARG A 11 7.22 -2.33 1.47
N VAL A 12 6.31 -1.86 0.62
CA VAL A 12 5.14 -2.60 0.20
C VAL A 12 5.15 -2.73 -1.30
N ASP A 13 5.03 -3.96 -1.77
CA ASP A 13 4.88 -4.31 -3.17
C ASP A 13 3.51 -4.97 -3.35
N TYR A 14 2.60 -4.31 -4.05
CA TYR A 14 1.25 -4.79 -4.33
C TYR A 14 1.06 -4.97 -5.83
N VAL A 15 0.75 -6.19 -6.25
CA VAL A 15 0.47 -6.54 -7.64
C VAL A 15 -0.93 -7.10 -7.72
N ARG A 16 -1.80 -6.48 -8.52
CA ARG A 16 -3.14 -6.99 -8.80
C ARG A 16 -3.19 -7.66 -10.16
N LEU A 17 -3.90 -8.80 -10.26
CA LEU A 17 -4.17 -9.45 -11.54
C LEU A 17 -5.47 -8.93 -12.18
N GLY A 18 -5.42 -7.69 -12.69
CA GLY A 18 -6.52 -7.03 -13.39
C GLY A 18 -7.34 -6.05 -12.54
N GLY A 19 -7.80 -4.98 -13.19
CA GLY A 19 -8.37 -3.80 -12.52
C GLY A 19 -7.29 -2.83 -12.10
N ASP A 20 -7.66 -1.92 -11.21
CA ASP A 20 -6.78 -0.88 -10.66
C ASP A 20 -6.79 -0.98 -9.13
N GLY A 21 -5.82 -0.39 -8.45
CA GLY A 21 -5.78 -0.35 -7.00
C GLY A 21 -4.64 0.49 -6.47
N VAL A 22 -4.79 0.88 -5.21
CA VAL A 22 -3.93 1.85 -4.55
C VAL A 22 -3.51 1.30 -3.20
N VAL A 23 -2.27 1.58 -2.81
CA VAL A 23 -1.73 1.19 -1.52
C VAL A 23 -1.40 2.43 -0.68
N TYR A 24 -1.83 2.41 0.57
CA TYR A 24 -1.61 3.50 1.51
C TYR A 24 -1.12 3.01 2.86
N LEU A 25 -0.33 3.85 3.54
CA LEU A 25 -0.10 3.76 4.96
C LEU A 25 -0.84 4.91 5.65
N LEU A 26 -1.71 4.60 6.60
CA LEU A 26 -2.42 5.57 7.42
C LEU A 26 -1.90 5.55 8.86
N ASP A 27 -1.91 6.69 9.54
CA ASP A 27 -1.66 6.73 10.99
C ASP A 27 -2.80 6.10 11.79
N THR A 28 -4.04 6.16 11.28
CA THR A 28 -5.22 5.57 11.94
C THR A 28 -6.14 4.86 10.94
N CYS A 29 -6.87 3.84 11.38
CA CYS A 29 -7.73 3.05 10.50
C CYS A 29 -9.06 3.73 10.11
N THR A 30 -9.42 4.85 10.75
CA THR A 30 -10.72 5.51 10.56
C THR A 30 -10.64 6.80 9.76
N ASP A 31 -9.43 7.29 9.46
CA ASP A 31 -9.23 8.56 8.78
C ASP A 31 -8.29 8.42 7.59
N THR A 32 -8.85 8.34 6.39
CA THR A 32 -8.09 8.25 5.13
C THR A 32 -7.34 9.54 4.79
N THR A 33 -7.60 10.66 5.49
CA THR A 33 -6.82 11.89 5.31
C THR A 33 -5.46 11.84 6.01
N THR A 34 -5.20 10.81 6.82
CA THR A 34 -3.94 10.59 7.55
C THR A 34 -2.94 9.73 6.79
N ALA A 35 -3.01 9.69 5.46
CA ALA A 35 -2.06 8.94 4.65
C ALA A 35 -0.65 9.52 4.78
N VAL A 36 0.27 8.74 5.35
CA VAL A 36 1.69 9.10 5.50
C VAL A 36 2.54 8.65 4.31
N ALA A 37 2.02 7.70 3.53
CA ALA A 37 2.56 7.31 2.23
C ALA A 37 1.44 6.71 1.36
N CYS A 38 1.57 6.87 0.04
CA CYS A 38 0.63 6.40 -0.97
C CYS A 38 1.42 6.02 -2.22
N ASP A 39 1.02 4.94 -2.89
CA ASP A 39 1.35 4.71 -4.31
C ASP A 39 0.06 4.35 -5.05
N ASP A 40 -0.20 5.10 -6.11
CA ASP A 40 -1.38 5.06 -6.99
C ASP A 40 -0.91 5.15 -8.44
N ASN A 41 -0.33 4.06 -8.91
CA ASN A 41 0.26 3.94 -10.22
C ASN A 41 -0.83 3.50 -11.21
N ASP A 42 -1.71 4.43 -11.57
CA ASP A 42 -2.74 4.26 -12.61
C ASP A 42 -2.09 3.85 -13.94
N PHE A 43 -2.01 2.53 -14.17
CA PHE A 43 -1.63 2.00 -15.46
C PHE A 43 -2.89 1.70 -16.27
N ALA A 44 -3.24 2.68 -17.09
CA ALA A 44 -4.25 2.63 -18.15
C ALA A 44 -3.94 1.62 -19.29
N ILE A 45 -3.08 0.61 -19.09
CA ILE A 45 -2.80 -0.45 -20.07
C ILE A 45 -3.47 -1.75 -19.61
N PRO A 46 -4.63 -2.12 -20.19
CA PRO A 46 -5.30 -3.36 -19.88
C PRO A 46 -4.39 -4.58 -20.07
N GLY A 47 -4.25 -5.40 -19.03
CA GLY A 47 -3.50 -6.67 -19.08
C GLY A 47 -2.01 -6.56 -18.76
N VAL A 48 -1.53 -5.42 -18.26
CA VAL A 48 -0.20 -5.29 -17.66
C VAL A 48 -0.36 -5.21 -16.15
N ASP A 49 0.12 -6.24 -15.45
CA ASP A 49 0.23 -6.23 -13.99
C ASP A 49 1.43 -5.33 -13.61
N ALA A 50 1.18 -4.07 -13.29
CA ALA A 50 2.19 -3.18 -12.73
C ALA A 50 2.13 -3.24 -11.18
N PRO A 51 3.26 -3.39 -10.48
CA PRO A 51 3.28 -3.29 -9.03
C PRO A 51 3.07 -1.84 -8.58
N GLU A 52 2.18 -1.63 -7.62
CA GLU A 52 2.25 -0.50 -6.69
C GLU A 52 3.40 -0.75 -5.72
N ARG A 53 4.34 0.17 -5.65
CA ARG A 53 5.50 0.11 -4.76
C ARG A 53 5.56 1.34 -3.87
N LEU A 54 5.18 1.14 -2.62
CA LEU A 54 5.30 2.13 -1.56
C LEU A 54 6.56 1.86 -0.73
N SER A 55 7.28 2.92 -0.39
CA SER A 55 8.38 2.89 0.58
C SER A 55 8.28 4.05 1.54
N TRP A 56 8.32 3.78 2.84
CA TRP A 56 8.22 4.80 3.88
C TRP A 56 9.17 4.49 5.05
N THR A 57 9.90 5.49 5.52
CA THR A 57 10.85 5.36 6.64
C THR A 57 10.33 6.11 7.86
N ASN A 58 10.37 5.46 9.03
CA ASN A 58 9.99 6.10 10.28
C ASN A 58 11.05 7.12 10.72
N ALA A 59 10.80 8.39 10.45
CA ALA A 59 11.64 9.50 10.87
C ALA A 59 11.41 9.94 12.32
N THR A 60 10.46 9.33 13.05
CA THR A 60 10.19 9.70 14.44
C THR A 60 11.17 9.04 15.40
N PRO A 61 11.36 9.58 16.63
CA PRO A 61 12.30 9.01 17.60
C PRO A 61 11.86 7.68 18.23
N GLY A 62 10.63 7.23 17.98
CA GLY A 62 10.03 6.07 18.63
C GLY A 62 9.31 5.17 17.63
N PRO A 63 8.80 4.00 18.09
CA PRO A 63 8.02 3.13 17.23
C PRO A 63 6.70 3.79 16.83
N VAL A 64 6.26 3.52 15.61
CA VAL A 64 4.93 3.88 15.12
C VAL A 64 4.14 2.62 14.78
N GLU A 65 2.82 2.73 14.86
CA GLU A 65 1.91 1.73 14.31
C GLU A 65 1.12 2.38 13.17
N LEU A 66 1.23 1.79 11.99
CA LEU A 66 0.55 2.25 10.78
C LEU A 66 -0.48 1.23 10.33
N VAL A 67 -1.46 1.69 9.57
CA VAL A 67 -2.48 0.87 8.94
C VAL A 67 -2.17 0.79 7.45
N LEU A 68 -1.81 -0.40 7.00
CA LEU A 68 -1.71 -0.70 5.58
C LEU A 68 -3.11 -0.89 5.00
N VAL A 69 -3.46 -0.07 4.01
CA VAL A 69 -4.73 -0.12 3.29
C VAL A 69 -4.46 -0.49 1.84
N LEU A 70 -5.21 -1.47 1.35
CA LEU A 70 -5.32 -1.79 -0.07
C LEU A 70 -6.71 -1.34 -0.51
N ASP A 71 -6.79 -0.28 -1.30
CA ASP A 71 -8.01 0.11 -1.99
C ASP A 71 -7.95 -0.45 -3.40
N THR A 72 -9.04 -0.99 -3.89
CA THR A 72 -9.03 -1.71 -5.16
C THR A 72 -10.27 -1.41 -5.95
N TRP A 73 -10.09 -1.05 -7.22
CA TRP A 73 -11.17 -0.76 -8.13
C TRP A 73 -11.31 -1.85 -9.19
N THR A 74 -12.50 -2.44 -9.32
CA THR A 74 -12.81 -3.40 -10.39
C THR A 74 -14.04 -2.94 -11.16
N SER A 75 -13.98 -2.99 -12.48
CA SER A 75 -15.21 -2.91 -13.30
C SER A 75 -15.84 -4.31 -13.41
N GLY A 76 -17.06 -4.46 -12.89
CA GLY A 76 -17.80 -5.74 -12.92
C GLY A 76 -17.50 -6.69 -11.75
N SER A 77 -17.94 -7.96 -11.86
CA SER A 77 -17.87 -8.96 -10.78
C SER A 77 -16.54 -9.74 -10.72
N ILE A 78 -15.43 -9.17 -11.21
CA ILE A 78 -14.14 -9.87 -11.21
C ILE A 78 -13.53 -9.73 -9.82
N THR A 79 -13.47 -10.84 -9.08
CA THR A 79 -12.58 -10.96 -7.92
C THR A 79 -11.21 -11.35 -8.44
N ALA A 80 -10.39 -10.35 -8.76
CA ALA A 80 -9.00 -10.57 -9.14
C ALA A 80 -8.17 -10.87 -7.88
N PRO A 81 -7.36 -11.94 -7.86
CA PRO A 81 -6.40 -12.12 -6.78
C PRO A 81 -5.34 -11.01 -6.84
N PHE A 82 -4.66 -10.82 -5.71
CA PHE A 82 -3.52 -9.93 -5.61
C PHE A 82 -2.36 -10.64 -4.90
N PHE A 83 -1.16 -10.16 -5.14
CA PHE A 83 0.03 -10.47 -4.38
C PHE A 83 0.43 -9.24 -3.58
N LEU A 84 0.78 -9.45 -2.32
CA LEU A 84 1.27 -8.42 -1.43
C LEU A 84 2.54 -8.93 -0.77
N ASP A 85 3.64 -8.21 -0.96
CA ASP A 85 4.87 -8.37 -0.19
C ASP A 85 5.07 -7.16 0.73
N VAL A 86 5.39 -7.41 1.98
CA VAL A 86 5.64 -6.37 2.99
C VAL A 86 6.94 -6.71 3.69
N VAL A 87 7.90 -5.80 3.58
CA VAL A 87 9.23 -5.91 4.19
C VAL A 87 9.45 -4.74 5.12
N ILE A 88 10.01 -5.02 6.30
CA ILE A 88 10.45 -4.01 7.27
C ILE A 88 11.94 -4.23 7.47
N GLU A 89 12.75 -3.21 7.21
CA GLU A 89 14.22 -3.26 7.21
C GLU A 89 14.88 -2.03 7.84
#